data_AF-A0A0H3BXM1-F1
#
_entry.id   AF-A0A0H3BXM1-F1
#
_cell.length_a   1.000
_cell.length_b   1.000
_cell.length_c   1.000
_cell.angle_alpha   90.00
_cell.angle_beta   90.00
_cell.angle_gamma   90.00
#
_symmetry.space_group_name_H-M   'P 1'
#
loop_
_entity.id
_entity.type
_entity.pdbx_description
1 polymer ?
#
loop_
_entity_poly.entity_id
_entity_poly.type
_entity_poly.pdbx_seq_one_letter_code
_entity_poly.pdbx_strand_id
1 'polypeptide(L)'
;MTEPSNLEAIMGLIMYGGEAKGKAVEAIHAARDGQFEEAQHLLQEATNSLNIAHKSQTHLLSQEAAGDAIELSLLMVHGQDHMMTALAFIDLAKELVTVYDKMSAIQRGES
;
A
#
# COMPACT_ATOMS: atom_id res chain seq x y z
N MET A 1 -24.92 20.63 4.52
CA MET A 1 -23.50 20.22 4.50
C MET A 1 -23.19 19.89 3.06
N THR A 2 -22.31 20.65 2.43
CA THR A 2 -21.82 20.35 1.08
C THR A 2 -20.94 19.11 1.14
N GLU A 3 -21.16 18.13 0.26
CA GLU A 3 -20.23 17.00 0.14
C GLU A 3 -18.83 17.54 -0.16
N PRO A 4 -17.76 17.01 0.48
CA PRO A 4 -16.41 17.45 0.15
C PRO A 4 -16.15 17.17 -1.32
N SER A 5 -15.69 18.17 -2.06
CA SER A 5 -15.43 18.13 -3.51
C SER A 5 -14.51 16.97 -3.94
N ASN A 6 -13.80 16.35 -3.00
CA ASN A 6 -12.82 15.29 -3.22
C ASN A 6 -13.15 13.99 -2.46
N LEU A 7 -14.39 13.82 -1.97
CA LEU A 7 -14.76 12.66 -1.14
C LEU A 7 -14.47 11.32 -1.83
N GLU A 8 -14.74 11.21 -3.13
CA GLU A 8 -14.46 10.00 -3.91
C GLU A 8 -12.96 9.67 -3.94
N ALA A 9 -12.11 10.68 -4.19
CA ALA A 9 -10.67 10.50 -4.18
C ALA A 9 -10.16 10.10 -2.78
N ILE A 10 -10.67 10.72 -1.72
CA ILE A 10 -10.31 10.40 -0.34
C ILE A 10 -10.73 8.97 0.03
N MET A 11 -11.95 8.56 -0.32
CA MET A 11 -12.42 7.19 -0.10
C MET A 11 -11.58 6.17 -0.87
N GLY A 12 -11.17 6.50 -2.10
CA GLY A 12 -10.22 5.70 -2.87
C GLY A 12 -8.88 5.51 -2.14
N LEU A 13 -8.31 6.57 -1.57
CA LEU A 13 -7.07 6.48 -0.79
C LEU A 13 -7.21 5.55 0.41
N ILE A 14 -8.30 5.66 1.16
CA ILE A 14 -8.55 4.83 2.36
C ILE A 14 -8.74 3.37 1.97
N MET A 15 -9.61 3.10 1.00
CA MET A 15 -9.98 1.74 0.61
C MET A 15 -8.77 0.99 0.00
N TYR A 16 -8.15 1.57 -1.02
CA TYR A 16 -7.04 0.92 -1.72
C TYR A 16 -5.75 0.96 -0.91
N GLY A 17 -5.52 2.00 -0.09
CA GLY A 17 -4.42 2.02 0.88
C GLY A 17 -4.57 0.95 1.95
N GLY A 18 -5.78 0.79 2.50
CA GLY A 18 -6.10 -0.27 3.45
C GLY A 18 -5.90 -1.68 2.87
N GLU A 19 -6.42 -1.92 1.67
CA GLU A 19 -6.25 -3.20 0.95
C GLU A 19 -4.78 -3.50 0.65
N ALA A 20 -4.04 -2.52 0.12
CA ALA A 20 -2.61 -2.66 -0.18
C ALA A 20 -1.80 -3.02 1.07
N LYS A 21 -2.06 -2.35 2.19
CA LYS A 21 -1.42 -2.65 3.47
C LYS A 21 -1.79 -4.06 3.97
N GLY A 22 -3.06 -4.44 3.88
CA GLY A 22 -3.53 -5.77 4.29
C GLY A 22 -2.78 -6.88 3.54
N LYS A 23 -2.74 -6.79 2.21
CA LYS A 23 -2.03 -7.75 1.35
C LYS A 23 -0.52 -7.79 1.61
N ALA A 24 0.11 -6.64 1.89
CA ALA A 24 1.51 -6.61 2.29
C ALA A 24 1.78 -7.37 3.60
N VAL A 25 0.88 -7.26 4.58
CA VAL A 25 0.97 -8.02 5.84
C VAL A 25 0.73 -9.51 5.60
N GLU A 26 -0.24 -9.87 4.75
CA GLU A 26 -0.49 -11.26 4.37
C GLU A 26 0.72 -11.87 3.65
N ALA A 27 1.39 -11.12 2.77
CA ALA A 27 2.61 -11.57 2.11
C ALA A 27 3.75 -11.87 3.10
N ILE A 28 3.92 -11.03 4.13
CA ILE A 28 4.89 -11.27 5.21
C ILE A 28 4.58 -12.58 5.93
N HIS A 29 3.30 -12.84 6.24
CA HIS A 29 2.90 -14.09 6.89
C HIS A 29 3.12 -15.32 6.00
N ALA A 30 2.76 -15.24 4.71
CA ALA A 30 2.99 -16.31 3.75
C ALA A 30 4.48 -16.66 3.64
N ALA A 31 5.36 -15.66 3.52
CA ALA A 31 6.80 -15.89 3.45
C ALA A 31 7.39 -16.45 4.76
N ARG A 32 6.91 -15.98 5.92
CA ARG A 32 7.28 -16.55 7.23
C ARG A 32 6.98 -18.06 7.28
N ASP A 33 5.87 -18.47 6.67
CA ASP A 33 5.40 -19.85 6.66
C ASP A 33 5.98 -20.67 5.48
N GLY A 34 6.95 -20.09 4.74
CA GLY A 34 7.66 -20.73 3.63
C GLY A 34 6.91 -20.74 2.29
N GLN A 35 5.78 -20.03 2.21
CA GLN A 35 4.91 -19.97 1.02
C GLN A 35 5.33 -18.81 0.12
N PHE A 36 6.53 -18.90 -0.47
CA PHE A 36 7.14 -17.77 -1.20
C PHE A 36 6.41 -17.40 -2.49
N GLU A 37 5.85 -18.35 -3.23
CA GLU A 37 5.05 -18.05 -4.42
C GLU A 37 3.80 -17.22 -4.07
N GLU A 38 3.10 -17.60 -2.99
CA GLU A 38 1.94 -16.86 -2.50
C GLU A 38 2.34 -15.48 -1.98
N ALA A 39 3.46 -15.37 -1.26
CA ALA A 39 3.98 -14.08 -0.82
C ALA A 39 4.26 -13.12 -1.98
N GLN A 40 4.83 -13.62 -3.09
CA GLN A 40 5.04 -12.81 -4.29
C GLN A 40 3.73 -12.41 -4.97
N HIS A 41 2.75 -13.32 -5.03
CA HIS A 41 1.42 -13.02 -5.55
C HIS A 41 0.74 -11.91 -4.74
N LEU A 42 0.71 -12.02 -3.41
CA LEU A 42 0.15 -11.03 -2.50
C LEU A 42 0.88 -9.68 -2.59
N LEU A 43 2.21 -9.65 -2.73
CA LEU A 43 2.97 -8.41 -2.97
C LEU A 43 2.58 -7.74 -4.29
N GLN A 44 2.35 -8.52 -5.34
CA GLN A 44 1.90 -7.99 -6.63
C GLN A 44 0.50 -7.39 -6.51
N GLU A 45 -0.42 -8.06 -5.83
CA GLU A 45 -1.75 -7.52 -5.58
C GLU A 45 -1.73 -6.27 -4.69
N ALA A 46 -0.87 -6.25 -3.65
CA ALA A 46 -0.67 -5.09 -2.80
C ALA A 46 -0.19 -3.88 -3.63
N THR A 47 0.77 -4.12 -4.52
CA THR A 47 1.30 -3.09 -5.44
C THR A 47 0.22 -2.59 -6.41
N ASN A 48 -0.64 -3.48 -6.90
CA ASN A 48 -1.75 -3.10 -7.78
C ASN A 48 -2.76 -2.19 -7.05
N SER A 49 -3.17 -2.53 -5.83
CA SER A 49 -4.05 -1.69 -5.01
C SER A 49 -3.37 -0.34 -4.69
N LEU A 50 -2.08 -0.34 -4.32
CA LEU A 50 -1.33 0.89 -4.06
C LEU A 50 -1.28 1.80 -5.29
N ASN A 51 -1.10 1.25 -6.49
CA ASN A 51 -1.09 2.03 -7.72
C ASN A 51 -2.43 2.73 -7.98
N ILE A 52 -3.55 2.15 -7.56
CA ILE A 52 -4.86 2.80 -7.66
C ILE A 52 -4.94 3.97 -6.67
N ALA A 53 -4.57 3.76 -5.41
CA ALA A 53 -4.50 4.83 -4.41
C ALA A 53 -3.56 5.97 -4.86
N HIS A 54 -2.41 5.62 -5.42
CA HIS A 54 -1.41 6.59 -5.89
C HIS A 54 -1.93 7.48 -7.02
N LYS A 55 -2.78 6.96 -7.91
CA LYS A 55 -3.43 7.79 -8.94
C LYS A 55 -4.35 8.84 -8.32
N SER A 56 -5.12 8.46 -7.31
CA SER A 56 -5.98 9.41 -6.57
C SER A 56 -5.14 10.48 -5.85
N GLN A 57 -4.05 10.10 -5.18
CA GLN A 57 -3.15 11.08 -4.54
C GLN A 57 -2.50 12.00 -5.57
N THR A 58 -2.00 11.46 -6.68
CA THR A 58 -1.37 12.25 -7.75
C THR A 58 -2.35 13.27 -8.34
N HIS A 59 -3.61 12.86 -8.51
CA HIS A 59 -4.65 13.75 -9.01
C HIS A 59 -4.89 14.92 -8.04
N LEU A 60 -5.02 14.66 -6.74
CA LEU A 60 -5.17 15.69 -5.71
C LEU A 60 -3.96 16.64 -5.70
N LEU A 61 -2.74 16.12 -5.67
CA LEU A 61 -1.52 16.96 -5.70
C LEU A 61 -1.45 17.82 -6.98
N SER A 62 -1.91 17.29 -8.10
CA SER A 62 -1.91 18.01 -9.39
C SER A 62 -2.94 19.14 -9.41
N GLN A 63 -4.13 18.93 -8.83
CA GLN A 63 -5.14 19.99 -8.65
C GLN A 63 -4.60 21.11 -7.76
N GLU A 64 -4.02 20.77 -6.60
CA GLU A 64 -3.43 21.75 -5.68
C GLU A 64 -2.32 22.57 -6.35
N ALA A 65 -1.44 21.91 -7.11
CA ALA A 65 -0.36 22.57 -7.85
C ALA A 65 -0.86 23.47 -9.00
N ALA A 66 -2.04 23.17 -9.57
CA ALA A 66 -2.70 24.00 -10.57
C ALA A 66 -3.34 25.27 -9.97
N GLY A 67 -3.37 25.40 -8.64
CA GLY A 67 -3.96 26.52 -7.92
C GLY A 67 -5.40 26.28 -7.46
N ASP A 68 -5.93 25.07 -7.65
CA ASP A 68 -7.26 24.71 -7.14
C ASP A 68 -7.20 24.55 -5.61
N ALA A 69 -8.14 25.19 -4.90
CA ALA A 69 -8.21 25.07 -3.46
C ALA A 69 -8.66 23.66 -3.06
N ILE A 70 -7.76 22.92 -2.41
CA ILE A 70 -8.10 21.63 -1.79
C ILE A 70 -8.49 21.86 -0.33
N GLU A 71 -9.70 21.42 0.02
CA GLU A 71 -10.17 21.45 1.40
C GLU A 71 -9.43 20.41 2.25
N LEU A 72 -8.61 20.90 3.18
CA LEU A 72 -7.97 20.05 4.18
C LEU A 72 -9.02 19.64 5.23
N SER A 73 -9.28 18.35 5.32
CA SER A 73 -10.13 17.74 6.34
C SER A 73 -9.39 16.62 7.06
N LEU A 74 -9.85 16.24 8.26
CA LEU A 74 -9.31 15.07 8.96
C LEU A 74 -9.39 13.81 8.10
N LEU A 75 -10.45 13.69 7.29
CA LEU A 75 -10.66 12.57 6.39
C LEU A 75 -9.65 12.56 5.23
N MET A 76 -9.31 13.73 4.68
CA MET A 76 -8.24 13.86 3.68
C MET A 76 -6.90 13.40 4.24
N VAL A 77 -6.52 13.90 5.43
CA VAL A 77 -5.28 13.50 6.11
C VAL A 77 -5.27 11.99 6.35
N HIS A 78 -6.38 11.44 6.85
CA HIS A 78 -6.52 10.01 7.10
C HIS A 78 -6.35 9.15 5.83
N GLY A 79 -6.90 9.59 4.69
CA GLY A 79 -6.70 8.92 3.40
C GLY A 79 -5.23 8.94 2.97
N GLN A 80 -4.55 10.08 3.11
CA GLN A 80 -3.12 10.20 2.82
C GLN A 80 -2.28 9.28 3.74
N ASP A 81 -2.60 9.21 5.03
CA ASP A 81 -1.95 8.32 6.00
C ASP A 81 -2.11 6.84 5.61
N HIS A 82 -3.31 6.43 5.19
CA HIS A 82 -3.55 5.07 4.70
C HIS A 82 -2.67 4.71 3.51
N MET A 83 -2.56 5.60 2.52
CA MET A 83 -1.72 5.37 1.35
C MET A 83 -0.24 5.32 1.70
N MET A 84 0.26 6.32 2.44
CA MET A 84 1.69 6.41 2.74
C MET A 84 2.17 5.27 3.66
N THR A 85 1.33 4.86 4.61
CA THR A 85 1.65 3.68 5.43
C THR A 85 1.59 2.38 4.62
N ALA A 86 0.68 2.24 3.65
CA ALA A 86 0.66 1.08 2.76
C ALA A 86 1.94 0.96 1.93
N LEU A 87 2.42 2.08 1.35
CA LEU A 87 3.69 2.12 0.62
C LEU A 87 4.85 1.63 1.51
N ALA A 88 4.98 2.17 2.72
CA ALA A 88 6.04 1.76 3.64
C ALA A 88 5.96 0.28 4.03
N PHE A 89 4.75 -0.26 4.22
CA PHE A 89 4.53 -1.68 4.52
C PHE A 89 4.88 -2.58 3.34
N ILE A 90 4.59 -2.17 2.11
CA ILE A 90 4.96 -2.94 0.90
C ILE A 90 6.48 -3.00 0.76
N ASP A 91 7.18 -1.89 0.95
CA ASP A 91 8.64 -1.88 0.84
C ASP A 91 9.28 -2.74 1.95
N LEU A 92 8.77 -2.65 3.18
CA LEU A 92 9.21 -3.54 4.26
C LEU A 92 8.89 -5.01 3.97
N ALA A 93 7.70 -5.30 3.42
CA ALA A 93 7.29 -6.66 3.10
C ALA A 93 8.23 -7.30 2.07
N LYS A 94 8.63 -6.58 1.02
CA LYS A 94 9.60 -7.08 0.03
C LYS A 94 10.94 -7.49 0.67
N GLU A 95 11.46 -6.67 1.57
CA GLU A 95 12.69 -6.97 2.30
C GLU A 95 12.52 -8.18 3.21
N LEU A 96 11.41 -8.27 3.96
CA LEU A 96 11.13 -9.40 4.85
C LEU A 96 10.94 -10.72 4.09
N VAL A 97 10.23 -10.70 2.96
CA VAL A 97 10.07 -11.89 2.10
C VAL A 97 11.44 -12.39 1.64
N THR A 98 12.32 -11.48 1.21
CA THR A 98 13.69 -11.81 0.82
C THR A 98 14.50 -12.41 1.98
N VAL A 99 14.36 -11.85 3.19
CA VAL A 99 15.03 -12.37 4.39
C VAL A 99 14.55 -13.77 4.71
N TYR A 100 13.24 -14.02 4.71
CA TYR A 100 12.69 -15.35 4.99
C TYR A 100 13.11 -16.39 3.96
N ASP A 101 13.18 -16.02 2.67
CA ASP A 101 13.64 -16.92 1.61
C ASP A 101 15.11 -17.33 1.81
N LYS A 102 15.99 -16.36 2.07
CA LYS A 102 17.40 -16.63 2.39
C LYS A 102 17.57 -17.51 3.63
N MET A 103 16.80 -17.25 4.69
CA MET A 103 16.82 -18.08 5.90
C MET A 103 16.38 -19.52 5.60
N SER A 104 15.36 -19.68 4.76
CA SER A 104 14.86 -20.99 4.33
C SER A 104 15.89 -21.76 3.48
N ALA A 105 16.57 -21.09 2.55
CA ALA A 105 17.65 -21.67 1.76
C ALA A 105 18.83 -22.16 2.63
N ILE A 106 19.21 -21.39 3.65
CA ILE A 106 20.24 -21.80 4.62
C ILE A 106 19.79 -23.06 5.38
N GLN A 107 18.54 -23.13 5.83
CA GLN A 107 18.00 -24.32 6.52
C GLN A 107 17.96 -25.56 5.63
N ARG A 108 17.79 -25.39 4.31
CA ARG A 108 17.83 -26.49 3.33
C ARG A 108 19.25 -26.90 2.91
N GLY A 109 20.28 -26.16 3.32
CA GLY A 109 21.67 -26.42 2.93
C GLY A 109 21.99 -26.02 1.49
N GLU A 110 21.22 -25.11 0.90
CA GLU A 110 21.35 -24.62 -0.48
C GLU A 110 22.29 -23.38 -0.59
N SER A 111 23.19 -23.20 0.39
CA SER A 111 24.06 -22.01 0.51
C SER A 111 25.26 -22.01 -0.44
#